data_AF-A0A7C4NAS7-F1
#
_entry.id   AF-A0A7C4NAS7-F1
#
_cell.length_a   1.000
_cell.length_b   1.000
_cell.length_c   1.000
_cell.angle_alpha   90.00
_cell.angle_beta   90.00
_cell.angle_gamma   90.00
#
_symmetry.space_group_name_H-M   'P 1'
#
loop_
_entity.id
_entity.type
_entity.pdbx_description
1 polymer ?
#
loop_
_entity_poly.entity_id
_entity_poly.type
_entity_poly.pdbx_seq_one_letter_code
_entity_poly.pdbx_strand_id
1 'polypeptide(L)'
;MPDALPCAIPCLRLILWLFAACLSAAACAPAAPAGDPAACKIAFLLPETKTARYETQDLPNFRQRLMELGFDVNTDLIYSNAHQDAATQQQQAEAALTNGARVLVLDPVDSDAAARIADLARSQNVPVISYDRLIKGSAGVSYYISFDNELVGRLQGEALLAALQQAGRPEQPVIVMINGSPTDNNAVEFKRGAHRVLDGQVIIAKEYDTPDWSPDKAQQLMEQALTALSNRVDGVYAANDGTGGGAIAAMKAAGLNP
;
A
#
# COMPACT_ATOMS: atom_id res chain seq x y z
N MET A 1 1.29 26.54 -7.58
CA MET A 1 2.53 26.42 -8.36
C MET A 1 3.35 25.34 -7.67
N PRO A 2 3.72 24.24 -8.34
CA PRO A 2 4.41 23.14 -7.67
C PRO A 2 5.90 23.43 -7.69
N ASP A 3 6.46 23.80 -6.54
CA ASP A 3 7.91 23.85 -6.38
C ASP A 3 8.45 22.44 -6.14
N ALA A 4 9.48 22.14 -6.93
CA ALA A 4 10.10 20.86 -7.18
C ALA A 4 10.56 20.09 -5.92
N LEU A 5 10.41 18.76 -6.00
CA LEU A 5 11.12 17.77 -5.19
C LEU A 5 12.64 18.04 -5.23
N PRO A 6 13.34 18.16 -4.09
CA PRO A 6 14.79 18.36 -4.06
C PRO A 6 15.49 17.01 -4.20
N CYS A 7 15.48 16.44 -5.40
CA CYS A 7 16.36 15.33 -5.77
C CYS A 7 16.78 15.51 -7.22
N ALA A 8 17.79 16.35 -7.45
CA ALA A 8 18.31 16.64 -8.78
C ALA A 8 19.37 15.61 -9.20
N ILE A 9 19.14 14.97 -10.35
CA ILE A 9 20.06 14.04 -11.03
C ILE A 9 21.22 14.86 -11.64
N PRO A 10 22.51 14.53 -11.43
CA PRO A 10 23.60 15.33 -11.97
C PRO A 10 23.85 15.02 -13.46
N CYS A 11 23.60 16.02 -14.32
CA CYS A 11 24.03 16.03 -15.71
C CYS A 11 25.55 16.30 -15.86
N LEU A 12 26.15 15.56 -16.79
CA LEU A 12 27.55 15.53 -17.20
C LEU A 12 28.17 16.93 -17.41
N ARG A 13 29.29 17.21 -16.72
CA ARG A 13 30.07 18.45 -16.84
C ARG A 13 30.90 18.48 -18.13
N LEU A 14 30.76 19.54 -18.93
CA LEU A 14 31.77 19.95 -19.91
C LEU A 14 32.27 21.35 -19.55
N ILE A 15 33.56 21.46 -19.25
CA ILE A 15 34.27 22.69 -18.90
C ILE A 15 34.72 23.40 -20.18
N LEU A 16 34.48 24.70 -20.31
CA LEU A 16 35.33 25.61 -21.11
C LEU A 16 35.27 27.04 -20.54
N TRP A 17 36.42 27.71 -20.51
CA TRP A 17 36.70 28.98 -19.82
C TRP A 17 36.51 30.25 -20.70
N LEU A 18 36.31 31.39 -20.01
CA LEU A 18 36.67 32.81 -20.31
C LEU A 18 35.85 33.65 -21.33
N PHE A 19 35.19 34.73 -20.87
CA PHE A 19 35.64 36.14 -21.03
C PHE A 19 34.73 37.21 -20.35
N ALA A 20 35.37 38.16 -19.67
CA ALA A 20 35.10 39.58 -19.34
C ALA A 20 33.68 40.20 -19.16
N ALA A 21 33.47 40.70 -17.92
CA ALA A 21 33.00 42.03 -17.48
C ALA A 21 31.81 42.76 -18.16
N CYS A 22 30.71 42.92 -17.41
CA CYS A 22 30.01 44.22 -17.30
C CYS A 22 29.22 44.33 -15.99
N LEU A 23 29.29 45.52 -15.37
CA LEU A 23 28.80 45.87 -14.04
C LEU A 23 27.32 46.30 -14.12
N SER A 24 26.42 45.66 -13.36
CA SER A 24 25.08 46.18 -13.04
C SER A 24 24.57 45.54 -11.76
N ALA A 25 24.44 46.36 -10.71
CA ALA A 25 23.96 45.96 -9.40
C ALA A 25 22.45 45.71 -9.41
N ALA A 26 22.05 44.45 -9.55
CA ALA A 26 20.78 43.93 -9.05
C ALA A 26 21.14 42.81 -8.07
N ALA A 27 20.86 43.01 -6.78
CA ALA A 27 21.11 42.03 -5.74
C ALA A 27 20.17 40.83 -5.92
N CYS A 28 20.57 39.91 -6.80
CA CYS A 28 20.00 38.58 -6.87
C CYS A 28 20.56 37.81 -5.68
N ALA A 29 19.71 37.48 -4.71
CA ALA A 29 20.07 36.56 -3.65
C ALA A 29 20.59 35.27 -4.30
N PRO A 30 21.74 34.72 -3.87
CA PRO A 30 22.20 33.45 -4.39
C PRO A 30 21.16 32.39 -4.05
N ALA A 31 20.63 31.72 -5.07
CA ALA A 31 19.89 30.49 -4.87
C ALA A 31 20.76 29.55 -4.03
N ALA A 32 20.20 29.04 -2.94
CA ALA A 32 20.89 28.07 -2.10
C ALA A 32 21.40 26.93 -2.99
N PRO A 33 22.66 26.47 -2.83
CA PRO A 33 23.15 25.35 -3.60
C PRO A 33 22.22 24.16 -3.39
N ALA A 34 21.75 23.56 -4.49
CA ALA A 34 21.06 22.28 -4.45
C ALA A 34 21.97 21.32 -3.67
N GLY A 35 21.45 20.81 -2.55
CA GLY A 35 22.19 19.92 -1.67
C GLY A 35 22.77 18.74 -2.44
N ASP A 36 23.99 18.36 -2.06
CA ASP A 36 24.69 17.19 -2.57
C ASP A 36 23.76 15.95 -2.51
N PRO A 37 23.57 15.18 -3.60
CA PRO A 37 22.79 13.93 -3.59
C PRO A 37 23.28 12.92 -2.53
N ALA A 38 24.52 13.07 -2.06
CA ALA A 38 25.23 12.16 -1.17
C ALA A 38 24.72 12.04 0.29
N ALA A 39 23.51 12.49 0.63
CA ALA A 39 22.99 12.40 2.02
C ALA A 39 21.46 12.28 2.16
N CYS A 40 20.73 11.79 1.15
CA CYS A 40 19.28 11.63 1.24
C CYS A 40 18.91 10.20 1.64
N LYS A 41 18.82 9.93 2.96
CA LYS A 41 18.29 8.65 3.43
C LYS A 41 16.78 8.59 3.24
N ILE A 42 16.28 7.49 2.68
CA ILE A 42 14.87 7.22 2.47
C ILE A 42 14.47 6.11 3.45
N ALA A 43 13.43 6.35 4.24
CA ALA A 43 12.84 5.28 5.04
C ALA A 43 11.72 4.62 4.23
N PHE A 44 11.79 3.31 4.07
CA PHE A 44 10.70 2.51 3.51
C PHE A 44 10.16 1.59 4.62
N LEU A 45 8.96 1.92 5.09
CA LEU A 45 8.33 1.33 6.25
C LEU A 45 7.12 0.53 5.79
N LEU A 46 7.28 -0.81 5.73
CA LEU A 46 6.24 -1.73 5.32
C LEU A 46 5.45 -2.25 6.53
N PRO A 47 4.17 -2.64 6.35
CA PRO A 47 3.29 -2.91 7.47
C PRO A 47 3.46 -4.33 8.03
N GLU A 48 3.57 -5.33 7.16
CA GLU A 48 3.47 -6.74 7.53
C GLU A 48 4.03 -7.67 6.43
N THR A 49 4.00 -8.99 6.65
CA THR A 49 4.61 -10.00 5.74
C THR A 49 3.65 -11.10 5.26
N LYS A 50 2.40 -11.11 5.71
CA LYS A 50 1.35 -12.03 5.25
C LYS A 50 0.92 -11.70 3.83
N THR A 51 0.92 -10.43 3.42
CA THR A 51 0.76 -10.05 2.01
C THR A 51 2.10 -10.28 1.30
N ALA A 52 2.21 -11.40 0.60
CA ALA A 52 3.47 -11.87 0.02
C ALA A 52 4.17 -10.86 -0.91
N ARG A 53 3.42 -10.00 -1.62
CA ARG A 53 4.00 -9.04 -2.56
C ARG A 53 4.98 -8.06 -1.91
N TYR A 54 4.81 -7.71 -0.64
CA TYR A 54 5.64 -6.69 -0.01
C TYR A 54 7.12 -7.07 0.01
N GLU A 55 7.42 -8.30 0.40
CA GLU A 55 8.80 -8.80 0.46
C GLU A 55 9.27 -9.37 -0.89
N THR A 56 8.35 -9.87 -1.71
CA THR A 56 8.70 -10.54 -2.98
C THR A 56 8.73 -9.62 -4.20
N GLN A 57 8.08 -8.46 -4.12
CA GLN A 57 7.92 -7.52 -5.23
C GLN A 57 8.18 -6.08 -4.80
N ASP A 58 7.43 -5.52 -3.85
CA ASP A 58 7.51 -4.10 -3.51
C ASP A 58 8.92 -3.70 -3.04
N LEU A 59 9.48 -4.39 -2.04
CA LEU A 59 10.83 -4.13 -1.55
C LEU A 59 11.93 -4.39 -2.61
N PRO A 60 11.97 -5.54 -3.32
CA PRO A 60 12.94 -5.75 -4.39
C PRO A 60 12.87 -4.69 -5.50
N ASN A 61 11.67 -4.34 -5.97
CA ASN A 61 11.47 -3.35 -7.02
C ASN A 61 11.87 -1.95 -6.54
N PHE A 62 11.54 -1.60 -5.29
CA PHE A 62 11.94 -0.34 -4.68
C PHE A 62 13.47 -0.22 -4.60
N ARG A 63 14.15 -1.27 -4.11
CA ARG A 63 15.62 -1.34 -4.06
C ARG A 63 16.24 -1.23 -5.45
N GLN A 64 15.71 -1.97 -6.42
CA GLN A 64 16.20 -1.91 -7.80
C GLN A 64 16.10 -0.48 -8.34
N ARG A 65 14.94 0.16 -8.16
CA ARG A 65 14.72 1.52 -8.66
C ARG A 65 15.64 2.54 -7.99
N LEU A 66 15.90 2.40 -6.69
CA LEU A 66 16.87 3.25 -5.99
C LEU A 66 18.30 3.08 -6.56
N MET A 67 18.75 1.85 -6.81
CA MET A 67 20.06 1.59 -7.41
C MET A 67 20.18 2.18 -8.82
N GLU A 68 19.14 2.06 -9.65
CA GLU A 68 19.09 2.69 -10.98
C GLU A 68 19.17 4.22 -10.94
N LEU A 69 18.71 4.82 -9.84
CA LEU A 69 18.77 6.26 -9.59
C LEU A 69 20.10 6.70 -8.95
N GLY A 70 21.01 5.76 -8.67
CA GLY A 70 22.34 6.04 -8.12
C GLY A 70 22.44 6.04 -6.60
N PHE A 71 21.41 5.58 -5.88
CA PHE A 71 21.47 5.41 -4.42
C PHE A 71 22.19 4.12 -4.04
N ASP A 72 22.95 4.14 -2.95
CA ASP A 72 23.46 2.92 -2.31
C ASP A 72 22.44 2.43 -1.28
N VAL A 73 21.72 1.36 -1.61
CA VAL A 73 20.67 0.79 -0.76
C VAL A 73 21.18 0.22 0.58
N ASN A 74 22.50 0.15 0.80
CA ASN A 74 23.06 -0.25 2.10
C ASN A 74 23.25 0.95 3.05
N THR A 75 23.37 2.17 2.53
CA THR A 75 23.59 3.39 3.32
C THR A 75 22.41 4.34 3.28
N ASP A 76 21.68 4.35 2.17
CA ASP A 76 20.66 5.37 1.86
C ASP A 76 19.23 4.86 2.08
N LEU A 77 19.04 3.54 2.19
CA LEU A 77 17.73 2.94 2.47
C LEU A 77 17.64 2.46 3.92
N ILE A 78 16.72 3.05 4.68
CA ILE A 78 16.28 2.53 5.98
C ILE A 78 15.03 1.70 5.72
N TYR A 79 15.18 0.37 5.69
CA TYR A 79 14.06 -0.55 5.57
C TYR A 79 13.60 -1.04 6.94
N SER A 80 12.30 -1.12 7.17
CA SER A 80 11.72 -1.80 8.33
C SER A 80 10.35 -2.38 7.99
N ASN A 81 10.02 -3.52 8.62
CA ASN A 81 8.71 -4.13 8.56
C ASN A 81 8.09 -4.14 9.96
N ALA A 82 6.87 -3.63 10.11
CA ALA A 82 6.23 -3.50 11.41
C ALA A 82 5.58 -4.79 11.93
N HIS A 83 5.56 -5.87 11.13
CA HIS A 83 4.98 -7.16 11.48
C HIS A 83 3.55 -7.06 12.03
N GLN A 84 2.75 -6.18 11.42
CA GLN A 84 1.36 -5.92 11.77
C GLN A 84 1.16 -5.25 13.14
N ASP A 85 2.19 -4.62 13.70
CA ASP A 85 2.10 -3.90 14.97
C ASP A 85 2.29 -2.39 14.77
N ALA A 86 1.22 -1.61 14.96
CA ALA A 86 1.24 -0.16 14.75
C ALA A 86 2.16 0.58 15.74
N ALA A 87 2.36 0.05 16.95
CA ALA A 87 3.28 0.63 17.92
C ALA A 87 4.74 0.45 17.49
N THR A 88 5.08 -0.73 16.96
CA THR A 88 6.37 -1.03 16.35
C THR A 88 6.60 -0.12 15.14
N GLN A 89 5.58 0.08 14.29
CA GLN A 89 5.70 0.99 13.15
C GLN A 89 6.01 2.43 13.57
N GLN A 90 5.37 2.90 14.65
CA GLN A 90 5.65 4.21 15.25
C GLN A 90 7.12 4.30 15.70
N GLN A 91 7.61 3.30 16.43
CA GLN A 91 9.01 3.25 16.88
C GLN A 91 10.00 3.21 15.72
N GLN A 92 9.69 2.44 14.67
CA GLN A 92 10.51 2.37 13.45
C GLN A 92 10.58 3.72 12.74
N ALA A 93 9.48 4.46 12.66
CA ALA A 93 9.46 5.80 12.08
C ALA A 93 10.26 6.80 12.92
N GLU A 94 10.11 6.79 14.24
CA GLU A 94 10.91 7.61 15.17
C GLU A 94 12.42 7.32 15.02
N ALA A 95 12.79 6.04 14.94
CA ALA A 95 14.16 5.63 14.71
C ALA A 95 14.69 6.07 13.33
N ALA A 96 13.88 5.94 12.27
CA ALA A 96 14.25 6.36 10.93
C ALA A 96 14.50 7.88 10.84
N LEU A 97 13.60 8.68 11.45
CA LEU A 97 13.76 10.13 11.56
C LEU A 97 15.03 10.50 12.32
N THR A 98 15.26 9.86 13.47
CA THR A 98 16.49 10.05 14.28
C THR A 98 17.75 9.69 13.49
N ASN A 99 17.68 8.66 12.65
CA ASN A 99 18.78 8.19 11.81
C ASN A 99 18.99 9.02 10.53
N GLY A 100 18.27 10.13 10.38
CA GLY A 100 18.44 11.11 9.32
C GLY A 100 17.61 10.85 8.07
N ALA A 101 16.50 10.09 8.17
CA ALA A 101 15.57 9.95 7.05
C ALA A 101 15.09 11.33 6.58
N ARG A 102 15.20 11.58 5.28
CA ARG A 102 14.79 12.82 4.61
C ARG A 102 13.46 12.68 3.87
N VAL A 103 12.96 11.47 3.71
CA VAL A 103 11.62 11.13 3.22
C VAL A 103 11.17 9.85 3.95
N LEU A 104 9.90 9.80 4.36
CA LEU A 104 9.26 8.55 4.77
C LEU A 104 8.33 8.05 3.65
N VAL A 105 8.58 6.85 3.15
CA VAL A 105 7.64 6.07 2.34
C VAL A 105 7.01 5.06 3.28
N LEU A 106 5.75 5.32 3.66
CA LEU A 106 5.07 4.62 4.75
C LEU A 106 3.81 3.96 4.22
N ASP A 107 3.77 2.63 4.32
CA ASP A 107 2.57 1.84 4.17
C ASP A 107 2.02 1.50 5.57
N PRO A 108 0.93 2.14 6.02
CA PRO A 108 0.45 2.03 7.39
C PRO A 108 -0.10 0.64 7.76
N VAL A 109 0.27 0.15 8.94
CA VAL A 109 -0.43 -0.99 9.59
C VAL A 109 -1.89 -0.63 9.88
N ASP A 110 -2.11 0.60 10.33
CA ASP A 110 -3.42 1.17 10.64
C ASP A 110 -3.49 2.61 10.10
N SER A 111 -4.52 2.85 9.29
CA SER A 111 -4.70 4.09 8.53
C SER A 111 -4.84 5.32 9.43
N ASP A 112 -5.46 5.17 10.60
CA ASP A 112 -5.72 6.27 11.53
C ASP A 112 -4.55 6.44 12.52
N ALA A 113 -3.96 5.35 13.02
CA ALA A 113 -2.83 5.40 13.96
C ALA A 113 -1.58 6.04 13.33
N ALA A 114 -1.37 5.83 12.02
CA ALA A 114 -0.24 6.38 11.28
C ALA A 114 -0.27 7.91 11.13
N ALA A 115 -1.40 8.57 11.45
CA ALA A 115 -1.48 10.03 11.50
C ALA A 115 -0.39 10.64 12.40
N ARG A 116 -0.10 9.99 13.53
CA ARG A 116 0.95 10.44 14.46
C ARG A 116 2.36 10.39 13.85
N ILE A 117 2.62 9.38 13.01
CA ILE A 117 3.89 9.28 12.28
C ILE A 117 4.00 10.44 11.28
N ALA A 118 2.94 10.69 10.52
CA ALA A 118 2.90 11.76 9.53
C ALA A 118 3.07 13.15 10.17
N ASP A 119 2.41 13.41 11.29
CA ASP A 119 2.53 14.67 12.02
C ASP A 119 3.92 14.86 12.64
N LEU A 120 4.52 13.79 13.18
CA LEU A 120 5.89 13.82 13.70
C LEU A 120 6.89 14.15 12.60
N ALA A 121 6.83 13.46 11.46
CA ALA A 121 7.72 13.73 10.32
C ALA A 121 7.57 15.16 9.79
N ARG A 122 6.32 15.65 9.68
CA ARG A 122 6.04 17.05 9.29
C ARG A 122 6.66 18.05 10.26
N SER A 123 6.62 17.79 11.57
CA SER A 123 7.26 18.67 12.57
C SER A 123 8.79 18.80 12.39
N GLN A 124 9.40 17.83 11.71
CA GLN A 124 10.83 17.80 11.39
C GLN A 124 11.12 18.19 9.94
N ASN A 125 10.13 18.70 9.20
CA ASN A 125 10.20 19.02 7.77
C ASN A 125 10.61 17.81 6.90
N VAL A 126 10.20 16.61 7.29
CA VAL A 126 10.39 15.38 6.52
C VAL A 126 9.06 15.04 5.82
N PRO A 127 8.99 15.07 4.48
CA PRO A 127 7.78 14.71 3.75
C PRO A 127 7.46 13.23 3.93
N VAL A 128 6.16 12.94 3.99
CA VAL A 128 5.62 11.58 4.05
C VAL A 128 4.86 11.25 2.78
N ILE A 129 5.24 10.15 2.16
CA ILE A 129 4.52 9.50 1.09
C ILE A 129 3.74 8.35 1.72
N SER A 130 2.42 8.48 1.75
CA SER A 130 1.52 7.36 2.05
C SER A 130 1.62 6.40 0.87
N TYR A 131 2.15 5.21 1.10
CA TYR A 131 2.39 4.20 0.08
C TYR A 131 1.35 3.10 0.21
N ASP A 132 0.67 2.78 -0.90
CA ASP A 132 -0.38 1.76 -1.01
C ASP A 132 -1.63 2.06 -0.18
N ARG A 133 -1.52 2.01 1.14
CA ARG A 133 -2.62 2.30 2.07
C ARG A 133 -2.64 3.77 2.44
N LEU A 134 -3.83 4.34 2.50
CA LEU A 134 -4.02 5.75 2.82
C LEU A 134 -3.85 6.00 4.32
N ILE A 135 -2.96 6.91 4.69
CA ILE A 135 -2.91 7.51 6.03
C ILE A 135 -4.02 8.56 6.13
N LYS A 136 -4.92 8.39 7.10
CA LYS A 136 -6.07 9.24 7.32
C LYS A 136 -5.80 10.27 8.42
N GLY A 137 -6.57 11.36 8.42
CA GLY A 137 -6.64 12.28 9.55
C GLY A 137 -5.39 13.13 9.82
N SER A 138 -4.42 13.20 8.90
CA SER A 138 -3.21 14.01 9.07
C SER A 138 -2.94 14.93 7.88
N ALA A 139 -2.56 16.17 8.18
CA ALA A 139 -2.01 17.11 7.19
C ALA A 139 -0.50 16.90 6.95
N GLY A 140 0.12 15.92 7.62
CA GLY A 140 1.52 15.51 7.45
C GLY A 140 1.80 14.70 6.19
N VAL A 141 0.77 14.17 5.54
CA VAL A 141 0.89 13.43 4.29
C VAL A 141 1.15 14.39 3.14
N SER A 142 2.29 14.26 2.48
CA SER A 142 2.68 15.09 1.34
C SER A 142 2.16 14.53 0.02
N TYR A 143 2.19 13.19 -0.12
CA TYR A 143 1.71 12.48 -1.31
C TYR A 143 1.05 11.17 -0.90
N TYR A 144 0.11 10.71 -1.73
CA TYR A 144 -0.46 9.36 -1.65
C TYR A 144 -0.21 8.66 -2.99
N ILE A 145 0.42 7.49 -2.96
CA ILE A 145 0.72 6.67 -4.14
C ILE A 145 0.05 5.32 -3.93
N SER A 146 -0.93 5.00 -4.76
CA SER A 146 -1.65 3.72 -4.73
C SER A 146 -2.30 3.41 -6.08
N PHE A 147 -2.99 2.28 -6.14
CA PHE A 147 -3.90 1.94 -7.23
C PHE A 147 -5.26 2.61 -7.03
N ASP A 148 -6.11 2.55 -8.06
CA ASP A 148 -7.53 2.85 -7.91
C ASP A 148 -8.22 1.67 -7.21
N ASN A 149 -8.38 1.78 -5.90
CA ASN A 149 -8.86 0.68 -5.08
C ASN A 149 -10.35 0.37 -5.34
N GLU A 150 -11.20 1.37 -5.57
CA GLU A 150 -12.59 1.09 -5.96
C GLU A 150 -12.66 0.33 -7.28
N LEU A 151 -11.80 0.68 -8.24
CA LEU A 151 -11.67 -0.05 -9.50
C LEU A 151 -11.21 -1.49 -9.29
N VAL A 152 -10.24 -1.74 -8.41
CA VAL A 152 -9.81 -3.11 -8.07
C VAL A 152 -11.00 -3.93 -7.57
N GLY A 153 -11.76 -3.41 -6.60
CA GLY A 153 -12.95 -4.07 -6.08
C GLY A 153 -14.01 -4.36 -7.17
N ARG A 154 -14.25 -3.38 -8.05
CA ARG A 154 -15.16 -3.53 -9.19
C ARG A 154 -14.72 -4.66 -10.11
N LEU A 155 -13.45 -4.68 -10.51
CA LEU A 155 -12.91 -5.70 -11.41
C LEU A 155 -12.95 -7.10 -10.79
N GLN A 156 -12.69 -7.23 -9.49
CA GLN A 156 -12.83 -8.49 -8.76
C GLN A 156 -14.29 -8.98 -8.76
N GLY A 157 -15.26 -8.09 -8.50
CA GLY A 157 -16.68 -8.41 -8.57
C GLY A 157 -17.12 -8.85 -9.97
N GLU A 158 -16.67 -8.14 -11.02
CA GLU A 158 -16.94 -8.49 -12.42
C GLU A 158 -16.36 -9.85 -12.80
N ALA A 159 -15.13 -10.14 -12.37
CA ALA A 159 -14.50 -11.44 -12.59
C ALA A 159 -15.27 -12.57 -11.91
N LEU A 160 -15.74 -12.36 -10.68
CA LEU A 160 -16.55 -13.36 -9.96
C LEU A 160 -17.88 -13.62 -10.68
N LEU A 161 -18.61 -12.58 -11.09
CA LEU A 161 -19.86 -12.75 -11.85
C LEU A 161 -19.64 -13.51 -13.16
N ALA A 162 -18.60 -13.16 -13.91
CA ALA A 162 -18.26 -13.83 -15.15
C ALA A 162 -17.94 -15.32 -14.91
N ALA A 163 -17.19 -15.65 -13.85
CA ALA A 163 -16.87 -17.02 -13.48
C ALA A 163 -18.12 -17.81 -13.07
N LEU A 164 -19.02 -17.22 -12.28
CA LEU A 164 -20.29 -17.84 -11.88
C LEU A 164 -21.18 -18.14 -13.09
N GLN A 165 -21.28 -17.21 -14.04
CA GLN A 165 -22.03 -17.40 -15.28
C GLN A 165 -21.42 -18.52 -16.14
N GLN A 166 -20.10 -18.52 -16.33
CA GLN A 166 -19.40 -19.55 -17.10
C GLN A 166 -19.55 -20.94 -16.48
N ALA A 167 -19.62 -21.02 -15.15
CA ALA A 167 -19.87 -22.25 -14.41
C ALA A 167 -21.35 -22.70 -14.43
N GLY A 168 -22.24 -21.96 -15.11
CA GLY A 168 -23.66 -22.30 -15.21
C GLY A 168 -24.40 -22.21 -13.88
N ARG A 169 -23.98 -21.31 -12.99
CA ARG A 169 -24.64 -21.09 -11.69
C ARG A 169 -26.03 -20.44 -11.88
N PRO A 170 -26.91 -20.52 -10.87
CA PRO A 170 -28.25 -19.91 -10.93
C PRO A 170 -28.21 -18.41 -11.22
N GLU A 171 -29.35 -17.83 -11.63
CA GLU A 171 -29.46 -16.38 -11.90
C GLU A 171 -29.09 -15.51 -10.68
N GLN A 172 -29.30 -16.01 -9.46
CA GLN A 172 -28.87 -15.37 -8.22
C GLN A 172 -28.02 -16.36 -7.41
N PRO A 173 -26.70 -16.48 -7.72
CA PRO A 173 -25.82 -17.39 -7.01
C PRO A 173 -25.62 -16.94 -5.56
N VAL A 174 -25.46 -17.91 -4.65
CA VAL A 174 -25.18 -17.64 -3.24
C VAL A 174 -23.68 -17.49 -3.04
N ILE A 175 -23.21 -16.34 -2.58
CA ILE A 175 -21.79 -16.10 -2.36
C ILE A 175 -21.46 -15.78 -0.90
N VAL A 176 -20.18 -15.97 -0.57
CA VAL A 176 -19.55 -15.45 0.64
C VAL A 176 -18.56 -14.35 0.25
N MET A 177 -18.55 -13.24 0.99
CA MET A 177 -17.56 -12.18 0.83
C MET A 177 -16.55 -12.22 1.99
N ILE A 178 -15.27 -12.36 1.64
CA ILE A 178 -14.13 -12.31 2.55
C ILE A 178 -13.30 -11.07 2.21
N ASN A 179 -13.55 -9.98 2.92
CA ASN A 179 -12.92 -8.68 2.68
C ASN A 179 -11.57 -8.56 3.42
N GLY A 180 -10.92 -7.41 3.25
CA GLY A 180 -9.63 -7.08 3.85
C GLY A 180 -9.67 -6.63 5.31
N SER A 181 -8.54 -6.09 5.79
CA SER A 181 -8.41 -5.61 7.16
C SER A 181 -9.26 -4.37 7.43
N PRO A 182 -10.01 -4.29 8.54
CA PRO A 182 -10.81 -3.12 8.87
C PRO A 182 -9.98 -1.88 9.24
N THR A 183 -8.69 -2.04 9.54
CA THR A 183 -7.74 -0.94 9.81
C THR A 183 -7.14 -0.31 8.55
N ASP A 184 -7.43 -0.91 7.38
CA ASP A 184 -6.91 -0.52 6.09
C ASP A 184 -7.99 0.18 5.26
N ASN A 185 -7.75 1.42 4.85
CA ASN A 185 -8.65 2.15 3.97
C ASN A 185 -8.91 1.40 2.65
N ASN A 186 -7.90 0.73 2.09
CA ASN A 186 -8.02 0.03 0.79
C ASN A 186 -9.09 -1.07 0.87
N ALA A 187 -9.20 -1.78 1.99
CA ALA A 187 -10.22 -2.81 2.19
C ALA A 187 -11.65 -2.23 2.08
N VAL A 188 -11.86 -1.02 2.59
CA VAL A 188 -13.15 -0.31 2.50
C VAL A 188 -13.46 0.05 1.03
N GLU A 189 -12.45 0.45 0.26
CA GLU A 189 -12.62 0.82 -1.14
C GLU A 189 -12.81 -0.38 -2.06
N PHE A 190 -12.06 -1.48 -1.86
CA PHE A 190 -12.26 -2.74 -2.56
C PHE A 190 -13.68 -3.26 -2.33
N LYS A 191 -14.10 -3.31 -1.06
CA LYS A 191 -15.44 -3.74 -0.66
C LYS A 191 -16.52 -2.88 -1.34
N ARG A 192 -16.38 -1.55 -1.30
CA ARG A 192 -17.29 -0.61 -1.98
C ARG A 192 -17.35 -0.85 -3.49
N GLY A 193 -16.20 -1.08 -4.14
CA GLY A 193 -16.13 -1.41 -5.56
C GLY A 193 -16.83 -2.73 -5.91
N ALA A 194 -16.63 -3.76 -5.09
CA ALA A 194 -17.25 -5.07 -5.26
C ALA A 194 -18.78 -5.01 -5.09
N HIS A 195 -19.28 -4.33 -4.05
CA HIS A 195 -20.72 -4.15 -3.84
C HIS A 195 -21.43 -3.45 -5.00
N ARG A 196 -20.80 -2.45 -5.64
CA ARG A 196 -21.37 -1.79 -6.82
C ARG A 196 -21.67 -2.75 -7.98
N VAL A 197 -21.00 -3.89 -8.03
CA VAL A 197 -21.16 -4.91 -9.07
C VAL A 197 -22.04 -6.06 -8.58
N LEU A 198 -21.82 -6.53 -7.36
CA LEU A 198 -22.42 -7.75 -6.83
C LEU A 198 -23.84 -7.52 -6.29
N ASP A 199 -24.12 -6.34 -5.71
CA ASP A 199 -25.42 -6.07 -5.11
C ASP A 199 -26.55 -6.18 -6.14
N GLY A 200 -27.54 -7.02 -5.84
CA GLY A 200 -28.67 -7.30 -6.73
C GLY A 200 -28.37 -8.29 -7.87
N GLN A 201 -27.11 -8.69 -8.08
CA GLN A 201 -26.71 -9.74 -9.02
C GLN A 201 -26.52 -11.10 -8.34
N VAL A 202 -26.17 -11.10 -7.06
CA VAL A 202 -25.93 -12.30 -6.25
C VAL A 202 -26.62 -12.22 -4.89
N ILE A 203 -26.74 -13.35 -4.21
CA ILE A 203 -27.13 -13.39 -2.80
C ILE A 203 -25.85 -13.41 -1.96
N ILE A 204 -25.50 -12.28 -1.33
CA ILE A 204 -24.42 -12.20 -0.35
C ILE A 204 -24.94 -12.82 0.96
N ALA A 205 -24.69 -14.12 1.16
CA ALA A 205 -25.25 -14.84 2.30
C ALA A 205 -24.43 -14.65 3.59
N LYS A 206 -23.13 -14.39 3.43
CA LYS A 206 -22.21 -14.02 4.51
C LYS A 206 -21.17 -13.05 4.01
N GLU A 207 -20.77 -12.15 4.89
CA GLU A 207 -19.78 -11.12 4.62
C GLU A 207 -18.95 -10.88 5.88
N TYR A 208 -17.62 -10.90 5.72
CA TYR A 208 -16.68 -10.77 6.82
C TYR A 208 -15.51 -9.88 6.42
N ASP A 209 -14.94 -9.16 7.38
CA ASP A 209 -13.70 -8.43 7.20
C ASP A 209 -12.57 -9.23 7.86
N THR A 210 -11.44 -9.40 7.18
CA THR A 210 -10.35 -10.28 7.61
C THR A 210 -9.28 -9.47 8.34
N PRO A 211 -9.18 -9.55 9.68
CA PRO A 211 -8.17 -8.80 10.40
C PRO A 211 -6.78 -9.15 9.89
N ASP A 212 -5.93 -8.14 9.72
CA ASP A 212 -4.53 -8.29 9.30
C ASP A 212 -4.32 -8.91 7.93
N TRP A 213 -5.35 -8.92 7.06
CA TRP A 213 -5.29 -9.61 5.77
C TRP A 213 -4.90 -11.09 5.89
N SER A 214 -5.14 -11.70 7.05
CA SER A 214 -4.55 -12.97 7.45
C SER A 214 -5.19 -14.17 6.74
N PRO A 215 -4.44 -14.98 5.98
CA PRO A 215 -4.97 -16.20 5.34
C PRO A 215 -5.63 -17.17 6.32
N ASP A 216 -5.01 -17.40 7.48
CA ASP A 216 -5.56 -18.29 8.52
C ASP A 216 -6.90 -17.79 9.06
N LYS A 217 -7.07 -16.47 9.24
CA LYS A 217 -8.34 -15.89 9.68
C LYS A 217 -9.38 -15.97 8.56
N ALA A 218 -9.00 -15.72 7.32
CA ALA A 218 -9.88 -15.91 6.16
C ALA A 218 -10.38 -17.36 6.05
N GLN A 219 -9.50 -18.34 6.29
CA GLN A 219 -9.89 -19.75 6.36
C GLN A 219 -10.94 -19.98 7.45
N GLN A 220 -10.71 -19.51 8.68
CA GLN A 220 -11.67 -19.65 9.78
C GLN A 220 -13.02 -18.97 9.47
N LEU A 221 -13.01 -17.79 8.86
CA LEU A 221 -14.22 -17.08 8.45
C LEU A 221 -14.99 -17.87 7.39
N MET A 222 -14.29 -18.47 6.42
CA MET A 222 -14.92 -19.32 5.41
C MET A 222 -15.47 -20.62 6.02
N GLU A 223 -14.77 -21.26 6.96
CA GLU A 223 -15.26 -22.44 7.69
C GLU A 223 -16.57 -22.14 8.45
N GLN A 224 -16.65 -20.97 9.09
CA GLN A 224 -17.87 -20.48 9.74
C GLN A 224 -19.00 -20.26 8.73
N ALA A 225 -18.68 -19.67 7.58
CA ALA A 225 -19.64 -19.44 6.50
C ALA A 225 -20.20 -20.76 5.96
N LEU A 226 -19.32 -21.72 5.64
CA LEU A 226 -19.68 -23.05 5.16
C LEU A 226 -20.58 -23.80 6.15
N THR A 227 -20.23 -23.76 7.43
CA THR A 227 -21.06 -24.36 8.50
C THR A 227 -22.45 -23.73 8.53
N ALA A 228 -22.52 -22.39 8.54
CA ALA A 228 -23.79 -21.66 8.60
C ALA A 228 -24.66 -21.88 7.35
N LEU A 229 -24.04 -22.09 6.19
CA LEU A 229 -24.73 -22.27 4.91
C LEU A 229 -24.93 -23.76 4.56
N SER A 230 -24.52 -24.68 5.43
CA SER A 230 -24.53 -26.12 5.17
C SER A 230 -23.86 -26.46 3.83
N ASN A 231 -22.69 -25.86 3.59
CA ASN A 231 -21.90 -25.95 2.36
C ASN A 231 -22.60 -25.47 1.07
N ARG A 232 -23.75 -24.80 1.15
CA ARG A 232 -24.45 -24.21 -0.01
C ARG A 232 -23.85 -22.84 -0.34
N VAL A 233 -22.76 -22.86 -1.11
CA VAL A 233 -22.07 -21.67 -1.63
C VAL A 233 -21.72 -21.90 -3.09
N ASP A 234 -22.05 -20.95 -3.96
CA ASP A 234 -21.77 -20.97 -5.40
C ASP A 234 -20.47 -20.25 -5.77
N GLY A 235 -20.03 -19.29 -4.94
CA GLY A 235 -18.78 -18.57 -5.14
C GLY A 235 -18.30 -17.82 -3.91
N VAL A 236 -17.04 -17.38 -3.95
CA VAL A 236 -16.43 -16.57 -2.89
C VAL A 236 -15.77 -15.35 -3.52
N TYR A 237 -16.14 -14.17 -3.03
CA TYR A 237 -15.34 -12.97 -3.25
C TYR A 237 -14.25 -12.94 -2.17
N ALA A 238 -13.01 -12.75 -2.59
CA ALA A 238 -11.87 -12.55 -1.69
C ALA A 238 -11.12 -11.29 -2.09
N ALA A 239 -10.86 -10.41 -1.13
CA ALA A 239 -10.29 -9.09 -1.42
C ALA A 239 -8.82 -9.13 -1.89
N ASN A 240 -8.09 -10.23 -1.63
CA ASN A 240 -6.75 -10.48 -2.18
C ASN A 240 -6.44 -11.99 -2.25
N ASP A 241 -5.28 -12.34 -2.83
CA ASP A 241 -4.87 -13.73 -3.03
C ASP A 241 -4.68 -14.51 -1.72
N GLY A 242 -4.17 -13.87 -0.66
CA GLY A 242 -3.96 -14.52 0.64
C GLY A 242 -5.27 -14.93 1.29
N THR A 243 -6.26 -14.04 1.30
CA THR A 243 -7.62 -14.33 1.78
C THR A 243 -8.33 -15.36 0.89
N GLY A 244 -8.13 -15.29 -0.42
CA GLY A 244 -8.62 -16.28 -1.38
C GLY A 244 -8.04 -17.67 -1.14
N GLY A 245 -6.73 -17.77 -0.87
CA GLY A 245 -6.06 -19.01 -0.51
C GLY A 245 -6.62 -19.64 0.77
N GLY A 246 -6.89 -18.83 1.79
CA GLY A 246 -7.56 -19.27 3.02
C GLY A 246 -8.98 -19.81 2.76
N ALA A 247 -9.77 -19.11 1.94
CA ALA A 247 -11.10 -19.57 1.57
C ALA A 247 -11.07 -20.90 0.79
N ILE A 248 -10.16 -21.04 -0.18
CA ILE A 248 -9.95 -22.29 -0.94
C ILE A 248 -9.58 -23.44 -0.01
N ALA A 249 -8.69 -23.21 0.97
CA ALA A 249 -8.30 -24.22 1.95
C ALA A 249 -9.50 -24.72 2.77
N ALA A 250 -10.34 -23.80 3.27
CA ALA A 250 -11.57 -24.12 4.00
C ALA A 250 -12.55 -24.94 3.14
N MET A 251 -12.77 -24.52 1.89
CA MET A 251 -13.68 -25.21 0.97
C MET A 251 -13.19 -26.64 0.66
N LYS A 252 -11.90 -26.83 0.40
CA LYS A 252 -11.30 -28.15 0.19
C LYS A 252 -11.43 -29.03 1.43
N ALA A 253 -11.20 -28.49 2.63
CA ALA A 253 -11.36 -29.21 3.90
C ALA A 253 -12.81 -29.67 4.13
N ALA A 254 -13.79 -28.91 3.63
CA ALA A 254 -15.21 -29.27 3.66
C ALA A 254 -15.63 -30.24 2.54
N GLY A 255 -14.69 -30.73 1.72
CA GLY A 255 -14.96 -31.66 0.62
C GLY A 255 -15.51 -31.01 -0.65
N LEU A 256 -15.41 -29.68 -0.77
CA LEU A 256 -15.80 -28.96 -1.99
C LEU A 256 -14.62 -28.90 -2.97
N ASN A 257 -14.94 -28.73 -4.26
CA ASN A 257 -13.97 -28.49 -5.33
C ASN A 257 -14.11 -27.05 -5.84
N PRO A 258 -13.54 -26.06 -5.11
CA PRO A 258 -13.59 -24.64 -5.46
C PRO A 258 -12.75 -24.32 -6.70
#